data_AF-A0A523XXG9-F1
#
_entry.id   AF-A0A523XXG9-F1
#
_cell.length_a   1.000
_cell.length_b   1.000
_cell.length_c   1.000
_cell.angle_alpha   90.00
_cell.angle_beta   90.00
_cell.angle_gamma   90.00
#
_symmetry.space_group_name_H-M   'P 1'
#
loop_
_entity.id
_entity.type
_entity.pdbx_description
1 polymer ?
#
loop_
_entity_poly.entity_id
_entity_poly.type
_entity_poly.pdbx_seq_one_letter_code
_entity_poly.pdbx_strand_id
1 'polypeptide(L)' 'MNNQITFLGETTFRNQRRKFGIKIDDRRRHVYLVGKTGMGKTVMMENMA' A
#
# COMPACT_ATOMS: atom_id res chain seq x y z
N MET A 1 4.88 17.54 9.48
CA MET A 1 3.50 17.64 8.96
C MET A 1 3.49 17.44 7.43
N ASN A 2 3.91 16.27 6.95
CA ASN A 2 3.74 15.91 5.53
C ASN A 2 2.81 14.71 5.49
N ASN A 3 1.56 14.93 5.10
CA ASN A 3 0.54 13.88 5.04
C ASN A 3 0.63 13.09 3.71
N GLN A 4 1.85 12.85 3.23
CA GLN A 4 2.10 12.14 1.98
C GLN A 4 1.81 10.64 2.18
N ILE A 5 1.00 10.09 1.29
CA ILE A 5 0.51 8.71 1.34
C ILE A 5 1.16 7.92 0.20
N THR A 6 1.78 6.79 0.52
CA THR A 6 2.12 5.76 -0.45
C THR A 6 0.87 4.95 -0.75
N PHE A 7 0.28 5.14 -1.93
CA PHE A 7 -0.91 4.40 -2.34
C PHE A 7 -0.57 2.92 -2.57
N LEU A 8 -1.39 2.04 -1.99
CA LEU A 8 -1.23 0.58 -2.12
C LEU A 8 -2.31 -0.02 -3.01
N GLY A 9 -3.46 0.63 -3.13
CA GLY A 9 -4.56 0.15 -3.96
C GLY A 9 -5.82 0.98 -3.83
N GLU A 10 -6.91 0.41 -4.33
CA GLU A 10 -8.26 0.97 -4.29
C GLU A 10 -9.20 -0.02 -3.60
N THR A 11 -10.12 0.50 -2.80
CA THR A 11 -11.18 -0.27 -2.15
C THR A 11 -12.54 0.33 -2.50
N THR A 12 -13.58 -0.48 -2.38
CA THR A 12 -14.97 -0.02 -2.52
C THR A 12 -15.54 0.18 -1.13
N PHE A 13 -15.76 1.44 -0.74
CA PHE A 13 -16.43 1.79 0.51
C PHE A 13 -17.73 2.52 0.20
N ARG A 14 -18.87 1.95 0.62
CA ARG A 14 -20.21 2.52 0.38
C ARG A 14 -20.46 2.82 -1.11
N ASN A 15 -20.13 1.86 -1.97
CA ASN A 15 -20.23 1.98 -3.42
C ASN A 15 -19.39 3.11 -4.05
N GLN A 16 -18.44 3.67 -3.30
CA GLN A 16 -17.47 4.63 -3.78
C GLN A 16 -16.08 3.99 -3.82
N ARG A 17 -15.44 4.10 -4.98
CA ARG A 17 -14.05 3.73 -5.16
C ARG A 17 -13.14 4.72 -4.44
N ARG A 18 -12.30 4.23 -3.53
CA ARG A 18 -11.40 5.04 -2.71
C ARG A 18 -10.01 4.45 -2.74
N LYS A 19 -9.04 5.27 -3.12
CA LYS A 19 -7.61 4.92 -2.99
C LYS A 19 -7.23 4.87 -1.51
N PHE A 20 -6.45 3.88 -1.14
CA PHE A 20 -5.91 3.73 0.21
C PHE A 20 -4.42 3.44 0.16
N GLY A 21 -3.75 3.67 1.29
CA GLY A 21 -2.31 3.54 1.40
C GLY A 21 -1.82 3.74 2.81
N ILE A 22 -0.50 3.77 2.96
CA ILE A 22 0.19 4.01 4.24
C ILE A 22 0.89 5.36 4.19
N LYS A 23 1.03 6.02 5.34
CA LYS A 23 1.84 7.25 5.41
C LYS A 23 3.30 6.89 5.17
N ILE A 24 4.04 7.81 4.56
CA ILE A 24 5.49 7.62 4.35
C ILE A 24 6.21 7.38 5.69
N ASP A 25 5.79 8.06 6.76
CA ASP A 25 6.36 7.89 8.09
C ASP A 25 6.12 6.48 8.66
N ASP A 26 4.96 5.88 8.37
CA ASP A 26 4.66 4.49 8.77
C ASP A 26 5.47 3.49 7.94
N ARG A 27 5.63 3.75 6.63
CA ARG A 27 6.46 2.92 5.73
C ARG A 27 7.91 2.83 6.20
N ARG A 28 8.47 3.93 6.70
CA ARG A 28 9.85 4.00 7.22
C ARG A 28 10.07 3.17 8.48
N ARG A 29 9.00 2.79 9.19
CA ARG A 29 9.05 1.97 10.42
C ARG A 29 8.99 0.46 10.15
N HIS A 30 9.34 0.06 8.92
CA HIS A 30 9.31 -1.32 8.42
C HIS A 30 7.90 -1.86 8.15
N VAL A 31 7.79 -2.68 7.11
CA VAL A 31 6.54 -3.31 6.67
C VAL A 31 6.83 -4.77 6.31
N TYR A 32 5.94 -5.68 6.70
CA TYR A 32 6.00 -7.08 6.29
C TYR A 32 4.94 -7.36 5.22
N LEU A 33 5.34 -8.00 4.12
CA LEU A 33 4.42 -8.53 3.10
C LEU A 33 4.42 -10.05 3.18
N VAL A 34 3.27 -10.65 3.47
CA VAL A 34 3.10 -12.10 3.61
C VAL A 34 2.06 -12.60 2.61
N GLY A 35 2.34 -13.73 1.95
CA GLY A 35 1.37 -14.42 1.08
C GLY A 35 2.04 -15.55 0.27
N LYS A 36 1.24 -16.33 -0.46
CA LYS A 36 1.75 -17.40 -1.34
C LYS A 36 2.48 -16.88 -2.58
N THR A 37 3.27 -17.72 -3.24
CA THR A 37 3.91 -17.40 -4.54
C THR A 37 2.86 -17.03 -5.58
N GLY A 38 3.18 -16.07 -6.47
CA GLY A 38 2.27 -15.61 -7.51
C GLY A 38 1.25 -14.55 -7.10
N MET A 39 1.20 -14.15 -5.82
CA MET A 39 0.24 -13.15 -5.32
C MET A 39 0.66 -11.68 -5.55
N GLY A 40 1.69 -11.44 -6.36
CA GLY A 40 2.12 -10.07 -6.69
C GLY A 40 2.93 -9.33 -5.62
N LYS A 41 3.55 -10.03 -4.66
CA LYS A 41 4.38 -9.39 -3.62
C LYS A 41 5.58 -8.61 -4.18
N THR A 42 6.26 -9.16 -5.18
CA THR A 42 7.39 -8.48 -5.85
C THR A 42 6.94 -7.18 -6.51
N VAL A 43 5.85 -7.25 -7.29
CA VAL A 43 5.23 -6.08 -7.94
C VAL A 43 4.79 -5.03 -6.93
N MET A 44 4.25 -5.45 -5.78
CA MET A 44 3.88 -4.51 -4.72
C MET A 44 5.10 -3.77 -4.15
N MET A 45 6.23 -4.45 -3.95
CA MET A 45 7.46 -3.80 -3.48
C MET A 45 8.07 -2.87 -4.53
N GLU A 46 8.06 -3.26 -5.81
CA GLU A 46 8.52 -2.42 -6.92
C GLU A 46 7.72 -1.12 -7.02
N ASN A 47 6.39 -1.19 -6.87
CA ASN A 47 5.52 -0.01 -6.89
C ASN A 47 5.65 0.87 -5.64
N MET A 48 6.35 0.40 -4.61
CA MET A 48 6.67 1.18 -3.41
C MET A 48 8.06 1.83 -3.48
N ALA A 49 8.88 1.49 -4.47
CA ALA A 49 10.24 2.03 -4.63
C ALA A 49 10.25 3.54 -4.91
#